data_AF-A0A4Q3VBR5-F1
#
_entry.id   AF-A0A4Q3VBR5-F1
#
_cell.length_a   1.000
_cell.length_b   1.000
_cell.length_c   1.000
_cell.angle_alpha   90.00
_cell.angle_beta   90.00
_cell.angle_gamma   90.00
#
_symmetry.space_group_name_H-M   'P 1'
#
loop_
_entity.id
_entity.type
_entity.pdbx_description
1 polymer ?
#
loop_
_entity_poly.entity_id
_entity_poly.type
_entity_poly.pdbx_seq_one_letter_code
_entity_poly.pdbx_strand_id
1 'polypeptide(L)'
;MKEPRKPRADALRNRERILDVAREAFAEGGGSVTLEDIVRLSGLGTGTLYRHFPTRDALVEALYLSEMEKLAAAEREFAATLPPVEALRA
;
A
#
# COMPACT_ATOMS: atom_id res chain seq x y z
N MET A 1 24.72 18.19 16.92
CA MET A 1 24.85 17.68 15.53
C MET A 1 23.47 17.36 15.00
N LYS A 2 23.05 17.93 13.86
CA LYS A 2 21.77 17.58 13.21
C LYS A 2 21.93 16.22 12.53
N GLU A 3 21.10 15.26 12.90
CA GLU A 3 21.05 13.95 12.24
C GLU A 3 20.76 14.09 10.74
N PRO A 4 21.43 13.30 9.89
CA PRO A 4 21.29 13.40 8.45
C PRO A 4 19.87 13.02 8.03
N ARG A 5 19.39 13.66 6.97
CA ARG A 5 18.06 13.46 6.37
C ARG A 5 17.81 11.95 6.12
N LYS A 6 16.73 11.41 6.67
CA LYS A 6 16.28 10.01 6.52
C LYS A 6 16.37 9.57 5.04
N PRO A 7 17.05 8.45 4.70
CA PRO A 7 17.21 7.97 3.33
C PRO A 7 15.90 7.87 2.56
N ARG A 8 15.92 8.19 1.26
CA ARG A 8 14.75 8.03 0.36
C ARG A 8 14.18 6.61 0.38
N ALA A 9 15.04 5.61 0.57
CA ALA A 9 14.65 4.21 0.67
C ALA A 9 13.81 3.92 1.93
N ASP A 10 14.07 4.57 3.06
CA ASP A 10 13.25 4.41 4.28
C ASP A 10 11.86 5.00 4.08
N ALA A 11 11.77 6.15 3.40
CA ALA A 11 10.48 6.78 3.10
C ALA A 11 9.63 5.88 2.19
N LEU A 12 10.25 5.22 1.21
CA LEU A 12 9.56 4.27 0.34
C LEU A 12 9.08 3.04 1.11
N ARG A 13 9.95 2.39 1.89
CA ARG A 13 9.59 1.23 2.72
C ARG A 13 8.49 1.53 3.72
N ASN A 14 8.54 2.70 4.37
CA ASN A 14 7.48 3.11 5.30
C ASN A 14 6.15 3.31 4.58
N ARG A 15 6.18 3.90 3.37
CA ARG A 15 4.97 4.06 2.55
C ARG A 15 4.38 2.70 2.17
N GLU A 16 5.20 1.78 1.69
CA GLU A 16 4.78 0.41 1.33
C GLU A 16 4.19 -0.32 2.53
N ARG A 17 4.87 -0.26 3.69
CA ARG A 17 4.37 -0.88 4.91
C ARG A 17 3.02 -0.33 5.36
N ILE A 18 2.77 0.98 5.20
CA ILE A 18 1.45 1.56 5.50
C ILE A 18 0.39 1.00 4.53
N LEU A 19 0.70 0.87 3.24
CA LEU A 19 -0.23 0.34 2.24
C LEU A 19 -0.56 -1.14 2.48
N ASP A 20 0.42 -1.96 2.84
CA ASP A 20 0.21 -3.38 3.14
C ASP A 20 -0.69 -3.56 4.37
N VAL A 21 -0.43 -2.82 5.44
CA VAL A 21 -1.25 -2.84 6.64
C VAL A 21 -2.66 -2.31 6.38
N ALA A 22 -2.79 -1.25 5.58
CA ALA A 22 -4.09 -0.71 5.20
C ALA A 22 -4.91 -1.73 4.40
N ARG A 23 -4.28 -2.44 3.47
CA ARG A 23 -4.91 -3.53 2.70
C ARG A 23 -5.50 -4.59 3.61
N GLU A 24 -4.69 -5.13 4.52
CA GLU A 24 -5.12 -6.18 5.44
C GLU A 24 -6.27 -5.68 6.33
N ALA A 25 -6.10 -4.51 6.94
CA ALA A 25 -7.09 -3.94 7.83
C ALA A 25 -8.42 -3.67 7.10
N PHE A 26 -8.41 -3.10 5.88
CA PHE A 26 -9.63 -2.87 5.13
C PHE A 26 -10.29 -4.16 4.65
N ALA A 27 -9.52 -5.21 4.34
CA ALA A 27 -10.06 -6.51 3.97
C ALA A 27 -10.81 -7.19 5.14
N GLU A 28 -10.32 -7.03 6.37
CA GLU A 28 -10.91 -7.63 7.57
C GLU A 28 -12.02 -6.78 8.21
N GLY A 29 -11.79 -5.47 8.33
CA GLY A 29 -12.66 -4.54 9.07
C GLY A 29 -13.57 -3.66 8.19
N GLY A 30 -13.41 -3.73 6.87
CA GLY A 30 -14.19 -2.93 5.93
C GLY A 30 -14.09 -1.42 6.17
N GLY A 31 -15.18 -0.70 5.97
CA GLY A 31 -15.22 0.77 6.09
C GLY A 31 -14.97 1.33 7.49
N SER A 32 -15.00 0.51 8.54
CA SER A 32 -14.85 0.93 9.94
C SER A 32 -13.41 1.27 10.34
N VAL A 33 -12.42 0.87 9.53
CA VAL A 33 -11.01 1.09 9.83
C VAL A 33 -10.63 2.57 9.78
N THR A 34 -10.00 3.02 10.86
CA THR A 34 -9.52 4.39 11.05
C THR A 34 -8.03 4.53 10.70
N LEU A 35 -7.55 5.76 10.50
CA LEU A 35 -6.12 6.01 10.30
C LEU A 35 -5.31 5.64 11.55
N GLU A 36 -5.87 5.84 12.73
CA GLU A 36 -5.27 5.48 14.02
C GLU A 36 -5.07 3.97 14.14
N ASP A 37 -6.01 3.16 13.63
CA ASP A 37 -5.83 1.71 13.54
C ASP A 37 -4.64 1.35 12.64
N ILE A 38 -4.51 2.00 11.49
CA ILE A 38 -3.37 1.77 10.58
C ILE A 38 -2.04 2.19 11.22
N VAL A 39 -2.01 3.32 11.94
CA VAL A 39 -0.83 3.74 12.74
C VAL A 39 -0.45 2.64 13.72
N ARG A 40 -1.42 2.17 14.52
CA ARG A 40 -1.20 1.14 15.55
C ARG A 40 -0.71 -0.18 14.95
N LEU A 41 -1.30 -0.63 13.85
CA LEU A 41 -0.95 -1.90 13.19
C LEU A 41 0.39 -1.83 12.43
N SER A 42 0.73 -0.67 11.86
CA SER A 42 1.99 -0.50 11.12
C SER A 42 3.23 -0.43 12.02
N GLY A 43 3.04 -0.07 13.30
CA GLY A 43 4.13 0.22 14.22
C GLY A 43 4.90 1.49 13.89
N LEU A 44 4.39 2.31 12.96
CA LEU A 44 4.98 3.57 12.55
C LEU A 44 4.34 4.72 13.31
N GLY A 45 5.09 5.81 13.54
CA GLY A 45 4.54 6.98 14.23
C GLY A 45 3.49 7.72 13.38
N THR A 46 2.49 8.32 14.04
CA THR A 46 1.41 9.13 13.43
C THR A 46 1.92 10.18 12.44
N GLY A 47 3.00 10.89 12.78
CA GLY A 47 3.62 11.88 11.89
C GLY A 47 4.24 11.28 10.63
N THR A 48 4.60 9.99 10.62
CA THR A 48 5.05 9.29 9.41
C THR A 48 3.86 9.02 8.50
N LEU A 49 2.75 8.52 9.05
CA LEU A 49 1.54 8.25 8.27
C LEU A 49 0.99 9.53 7.62
N TYR A 50 0.76 10.60 8.40
CA TYR A 50 0.22 11.85 7.84
C TYR A 50 1.14 12.55 6.84
N ARG A 51 2.47 12.32 6.91
CA ARG A 51 3.40 12.82 5.88
C ARG A 51 3.25 12.10 4.54
N HIS A 52 2.85 10.82 4.56
CA HIS A 52 2.64 10.02 3.35
C HIS A 52 1.19 10.06 2.86
N PHE A 53 0.24 10.18 3.78
CA PHE A 53 -1.20 10.11 3.56
C PHE A 53 -1.88 11.13 4.47
N PRO A 54 -2.03 12.40 4.02
CA PRO A 54 -2.57 13.45 4.86
C PRO A 54 -4.05 13.25 5.21
N THR A 55 -4.77 12.43 4.44
CA THR A 55 -6.19 12.11 4.65
C THR A 55 -6.44 10.62 4.46
N ARG A 56 -7.57 10.13 4.99
CA ARG A 56 -8.03 8.76 4.76
C ARG A 56 -8.24 8.50 3.26
N ASP A 57 -8.80 9.46 2.54
CA ASP A 57 -9.02 9.35 1.10
C ASP A 57 -7.71 9.23 0.33
N ALA A 58 -6.67 9.98 0.71
CA ALA A 58 -5.35 9.85 0.10
C ALA A 58 -4.71 8.47 0.34
N LEU A 59 -4.97 7.84 1.50
CA LEU A 59 -4.56 6.46 1.77
C LEU A 59 -5.33 5.47 0.90
N VAL A 60 -6.65 5.62 0.83
CA VAL A 60 -7.53 4.73 0.05
C VAL A 60 -7.22 4.83 -1.44
N GLU A 61 -7.04 6.04 -1.98
CA GLU A 61 -6.65 6.27 -3.37
C GLU A 61 -5.31 5.60 -3.70
N ALA A 62 -4.30 5.79 -2.84
CA ALA A 62 -3.00 5.18 -3.06
C ALA A 62 -3.03 3.66 -2.96
N LEU A 63 -3.84 3.11 -2.04
CA LEU A 63 -4.06 1.67 -1.95
C LEU A 63 -4.73 1.15 -3.22
N TYR A 64 -5.78 1.81 -3.70
CA TYR A 64 -6.47 1.45 -4.94
C TYR A 64 -5.52 1.44 -6.14
N LEU A 65 -4.70 2.48 -6.30
CA LEU A 65 -3.68 2.53 -7.36
C LEU A 65 -2.66 1.40 -7.24
N SER A 66 -2.21 1.09 -6.02
CA SER A 66 -1.30 -0.03 -5.78
C SER A 66 -1.91 -1.38 -6.15
N GLU A 67 -3.21 -1.59 -5.90
CA GLU A 67 -3.91 -2.80 -6.34
C GLU A 67 -4.00 -2.92 -7.86
N MET A 68 -4.34 -1.82 -8.52
CA MET A 68 -4.42 -1.78 -9.98
C MET A 68 -3.06 -2.04 -10.63
N GLU A 69 -1.98 -1.51 -10.05
CA GLU A 69 -0.61 -1.79 -10.51
C GLU A 69 -0.23 -3.26 -10.34
N LYS A 70 -0.58 -3.88 -9.21
CA LYS A 70 -0.36 -5.32 -8.97
C LYS A 70 -1.15 -6.18 -9.94
N LEU A 71 -2.42 -5.85 -10.17
CA LEU A 71 -3.27 -6.55 -11.13
C LEU A 71 -2.72 -6.44 -12.55
N ALA A 72 -2.30 -5.24 -12.96
CA ALA A 72 -1.69 -5.03 -14.27
C ALA A 72 -0.34 -5.74 -14.41
N ALA A 73 0.43 -5.88 -13.32
CA ALA A 73 1.67 -6.65 -13.33
C ALA A 73 1.41 -8.15 -13.50
N ALA A 74 0.42 -8.70 -12.76
CA ALA A 74 0.01 -10.10 -12.89
C ALA A 74 -0.52 -10.40 -14.30
N GLU A 75 -1.32 -9.52 -14.87
CA GLU A 75 -1.80 -9.64 -16.26
C GLU A 75 -0.63 -9.75 -17.25
N ARG A 76 0.37 -8.86 -17.15
CA ARG A 76 1.55 -8.90 -18.02
C ARG A 76 2.35 -10.18 -17.86
N GLU A 77 2.46 -10.69 -16.64
CA GLU A 77 3.14 -11.96 -16.35
C GLU A 77 2.41 -13.15 -16.98
N PHE A 78 1.09 -13.23 -16.78
CA PHE A 78 0.28 -14.32 -17.32
C PHE A 78 0.22 -14.29 -18.84
N ALA A 79 0.07 -13.11 -19.44
CA ALA A 79 0.10 -12.95 -20.90
C ALA A 79 1.45 -13.35 -21.52
N ALA A 80 2.55 -13.21 -20.77
CA ALA A 80 3.88 -13.60 -21.23
C ALA A 80 4.17 -15.11 -21.07
N THR A 81 3.44 -15.80 -20.20
CA THR A 81 3.79 -17.18 -19.77
C THR A 81 2.73 -18.23 -20.11
N LEU A 82 1.48 -17.83 -20.36
CA LEU A 82 0.34 -18.73 -20.57
C LEU A 82 -0.34 -18.49 -21.93
N PRO A 83 -0.99 -19.52 -22.51
CA PRO A 83 -1.91 -19.33 -23.63
C PRO A 83 -3.04 -18.34 -23.29
N PRO A 84 -3.61 -17.59 -24.26
CA PRO A 84 -4.51 -16.47 -23.97
C PRO A 84 -5.72 -16.79 -23.08
N VAL A 85 -6.36 -17.95 -23.27
CA VAL A 85 -7.52 -18.37 -22.47
C VAL A 85 -7.11 -18.79 -21.05
N GLU A 86 -5.90 -19.33 -20.88
CA GLU A 86 -5.36 -19.70 -19.58
C GLU A 86 -4.90 -18.46 -18.83
N ALA A 87 -4.24 -17.52 -19.51
CA ALA A 87 -3.85 -16.22 -18.94
C ALA A 87 -5.04 -15.43 -18.40
N LEU A 88 -6.19 -15.45 -19.09
CA LEU A 88 -7.41 -14.79 -18.64
C LEU A 88 -8.06 -15.45 -17.42
N ARG A 89 -7.78 -16.73 -17.16
CA ARG A 89 -8.42 -17.52 -16.10
C ARG A 89 -7.56 -17.69 -14.84
N ALA A 90 -6.28 -17.34 -14.91
CA ALA A 90 -5.34 -17.36 -13.79
C ALA A 90 -5.64 -16.25 -12.77
#